data_AF-A0A5R8Y4S3-F1
#
_entry.id   AF-A0A5R8Y4S3-F1
#
_cell.length_a   1.000
_cell.length_b   1.000
_cell.length_c   1.000
_cell.angle_alpha   90.00
_cell.angle_beta   90.00
_cell.angle_gamma   90.00
#
_symmetry.space_group_name_H-M   'P 1'
#
loop_
_entity.id
_entity.type
_entity.pdbx_description
1 polymer ?
#
loop_
_entity_poly.entity_id
_entity_poly.type
_entity_poly.pdbx_seq_one_letter_code
_entity_poly.pdbx_strand_id
1 'polypeptide(L)'
;MGLKNRIKQNTTKLFDYPSLKGRELKAAVKNKIREKAILRTKARLAEHHKTFDDYTDEELEIIIVDEENKIKDDLKTKSLIGALAILGLDFFI
;
A
#
# COMPACT_ATOMS: atom_id res chain seq x y z
N MET A 1 5.20 -34.51 22.26
CA MET A 1 5.88 -33.40 21.54
C MET A 1 6.76 -32.64 22.54
N GLY A 2 8.09 -32.78 22.44
CA GLY A 2 9.02 -32.36 23.51
C GLY A 2 9.19 -30.85 23.66
N LEU A 3 9.49 -30.40 24.88
CA LEU A 3 9.71 -28.99 25.24
C LEU A 3 10.73 -28.28 24.33
N LYS A 4 11.76 -29.01 23.90
CA LYS A 4 12.79 -28.54 22.95
C LYS A 4 12.21 -28.09 21.59
N ASN A 5 11.17 -28.76 21.08
CA ASN A 5 10.52 -28.36 19.82
C ASN A 5 9.69 -27.09 19.98
N ARG A 6 9.05 -26.88 21.13
CA ARG A 6 8.28 -25.65 21.40
C ARG A 6 9.20 -24.43 21.52
N ILE A 7 10.34 -24.59 22.20
CA ILE A 7 11.34 -23.52 22.34
C ILE A 7 11.93 -23.18 20.97
N LYS A 8 12.30 -24.19 20.16
CA LYS A 8 12.84 -23.98 18.81
C LYS A 8 11.85 -23.28 17.87
N GLN A 9 10.55 -23.64 17.91
CA GLN A 9 9.53 -22.97 17.12
C GLN A 9 9.28 -21.52 17.55
N ASN A 10 9.26 -21.25 18.87
CA ASN A 10 9.08 -19.89 19.36
C ASN A 10 10.28 -18.98 19.10
N THR A 11 11.51 -19.51 19.19
CA THR A 11 12.70 -18.72 18.83
C THR A 11 12.75 -18.40 17.35
N THR A 12 12.45 -19.36 16.46
CA THR A 12 12.35 -19.08 15.01
C THR A 12 11.33 -17.99 14.71
N LYS A 13 10.14 -18.04 15.32
CA LYS A 13 9.10 -17.00 15.14
C LYS A 13 9.52 -15.62 15.66
N LEU A 14 10.33 -15.55 16.72
CA LEU A 14 10.82 -14.27 17.28
C LEU A 14 11.87 -13.62 16.36
N PHE A 15 12.78 -14.41 15.81
CA PHE A 15 13.77 -13.93 14.83
C PHE A 15 13.11 -13.54 13.48
N ASP A 16 11.99 -14.18 13.13
CA ASP A 16 11.18 -13.83 11.94
C ASP A 16 10.13 -12.73 12.19
N TYR A 17 10.00 -12.19 13.41
CA TYR A 17 8.98 -11.18 13.74
C TYR A 17 9.05 -9.90 12.87
N PRO A 18 10.24 -9.35 12.55
CA PRO A 18 10.34 -8.19 11.66
C PRO A 18 9.89 -8.51 10.22
N SER A 19 10.15 -9.72 9.73
CA SER A 19 9.84 -10.14 8.36
C SER A 19 8.35 -10.47 8.20
N LEU A 20 7.71 -11.05 9.22
CA LEU A 20 6.28 -11.33 9.28
C LEU A 20 5.46 -10.04 9.34
N LYS A 21 5.79 -9.15 10.29
CA LYS A 21 5.09 -7.87 10.46
C LYS A 21 5.28 -6.96 9.24
N GLY A 22 6.45 -7.00 8.61
CA GLY A 22 6.70 -6.30 7.35
C GLY A 22 5.83 -6.80 6.19
N ARG A 23 5.54 -8.10 6.10
CA ARG A 23 4.64 -8.67 5.08
C ARG A 23 3.19 -8.26 5.31
N GLU A 24 2.70 -8.34 6.54
CA GLU A 24 1.35 -7.91 6.91
C GLU A 24 1.15 -6.41 6.65
N LEU A 25 2.13 -5.58 7.01
CA LEU A 25 2.11 -4.15 6.72
C LEU A 25 2.08 -3.88 5.22
N LYS A 26 2.94 -4.55 4.43
CA LYS A 26 2.94 -4.42 2.97
C LYS A 26 1.57 -4.79 2.37
N ALA A 27 0.95 -5.86 2.86
CA ALA A 27 -0.39 -6.28 2.42
C ALA A 27 -1.45 -5.23 2.78
N ALA A 28 -1.45 -4.74 4.03
CA ALA A 28 -2.37 -3.70 4.47
C ALA A 28 -2.23 -2.40 3.65
N VAL A 29 -0.99 -1.97 3.37
CA VAL A 29 -0.72 -0.80 2.52
C VAL A 29 -1.22 -1.05 1.10
N LYS A 30 -0.96 -2.23 0.53
CA LYS A 30 -1.46 -2.59 -0.82
C LYS A 30 -2.98 -2.52 -0.89
N ASN A 31 -3.68 -3.08 0.10
CA ASN A 31 -5.14 -3.04 0.15
C ASN A 31 -5.67 -1.60 0.24
N LYS A 32 -5.07 -0.75 1.10
CA LYS A 32 -5.44 0.66 1.18
C LYS A 32 -5.18 1.43 -0.10
N ILE A 33 -4.10 1.12 -0.82
CA ILE A 33 -3.81 1.73 -2.13
C ILE A 33 -4.90 1.34 -3.13
N ARG A 34 -5.30 0.06 -3.16
CA ARG A 34 -6.39 -0.43 -4.02
C ARG A 34 -7.72 0.27 -3.73
N GLU A 35 -8.13 0.31 -2.46
CA GLU A 35 -9.36 1.00 -2.04
C GLU A 35 -9.35 2.47 -2.47
N LYS A 36 -8.24 3.17 -2.25
CA LYS A 36 -8.08 4.57 -2.64
C LYS A 36 -8.07 4.74 -4.17
N ALA A 37 -7.50 3.80 -4.92
CA ALA A 37 -7.50 3.81 -6.38
C ALA A 37 -8.92 3.65 -6.94
N ILE A 38 -9.73 2.76 -6.36
CA ILE A 38 -11.15 2.60 -6.73
C ILE A 38 -11.93 3.90 -6.46
N LEU A 39 -11.71 4.55 -5.31
CA LEU A 39 -12.35 5.83 -4.99
C LEU A 39 -11.93 6.95 -5.96
N ARG A 40 -10.64 7.05 -6.30
CA ARG A 40 -10.15 8.01 -7.30
C ARG A 40 -10.72 7.74 -8.68
N THR A 41 -10.79 6.46 -9.07
CA THR A 41 -11.42 6.04 -10.32
C THR A 41 -12.88 6.47 -10.35
N LYS A 42 -13.64 6.22 -9.28
CA LYS A 42 -15.03 6.66 -9.17
C LYS A 42 -15.17 8.17 -9.32
N ALA A 43 -14.30 8.95 -8.68
CA ALA A 43 -14.31 10.42 -8.80
C ALA A 43 -13.98 10.86 -10.23
N ARG A 44 -12.93 10.31 -10.84
CA ARG A 44 -12.53 10.57 -12.23
C ARG A 44 -13.64 10.23 -13.23
N LEU A 45 -14.33 9.10 -13.05
CA LEU A 45 -15.46 8.73 -13.90
C LEU A 45 -16.63 9.72 -13.74
N ALA A 46 -16.93 10.11 -12.50
CA ALA A 46 -17.99 11.09 -12.22
C ALA A 46 -17.69 12.47 -12.85
N GLU A 47 -16.44 12.91 -12.87
CA GLU A 47 -16.00 14.14 -13.56
C GLU A 47 -16.29 14.10 -15.08
N HIS A 48 -16.30 12.91 -15.66
CA HIS A 48 -16.61 12.68 -17.07
C HIS A 48 -18.06 12.25 -17.32
N HIS A 49 -18.94 12.37 -16.31
CA HIS A 49 -20.33 11.91 -16.37
C HIS A 49 -20.49 10.43 -16.73
N LYS A 50 -19.54 9.60 -16.29
CA LYS A 50 -19.54 8.15 -16.49
C LYS A 50 -19.62 7.39 -15.16
N THR A 51 -20.01 6.13 -15.22
CA THR A 51 -20.02 5.17 -14.10
C THR A 51 -19.16 3.96 -14.43
N PHE A 52 -19.02 3.05 -13.46
CA PHE A 52 -18.31 1.78 -13.69
C PHE A 52 -19.02 0.92 -14.76
N ASP A 53 -20.34 1.03 -14.88
CA ASP A 53 -21.14 0.23 -15.82
C ASP A 53 -20.90 0.63 -17.29
N ASP A 54 -20.27 1.79 -17.54
CA ASP A 54 -19.93 2.29 -18.87
C ASP A 54 -18.66 1.65 -19.45
N TYR A 55 -18.00 0.76 -18.70
CA TYR A 55 -16.70 0.17 -19.04
C TYR A 55 -16.71 -1.34 -18.83
N THR A 56 -15.89 -2.05 -19.61
CA THR A 56 -15.61 -3.47 -19.36
C THR A 56 -14.72 -3.65 -18.12
N ASP A 57 -14.74 -4.85 -17.55
CA ASP A 57 -13.92 -5.19 -16.38
C ASP A 57 -12.43 -4.98 -16.68
N GLU A 58 -11.97 -5.31 -17.90
CA GLU A 58 -10.59 -5.09 -18.32
C GLU A 58 -10.23 -3.60 -18.41
N GLU A 59 -11.11 -2.77 -18.96
CA GLU A 59 -10.90 -1.32 -19.05
C GLU A 59 -10.87 -0.66 -17.66
N LEU A 60 -11.77 -1.07 -16.77
CA LEU A 60 -11.78 -0.62 -15.39
C LEU A 60 -10.50 -1.00 -14.66
N GLU A 61 -10.01 -2.23 -14.83
CA GLU A 61 -8.76 -2.66 -14.21
C GLU A 61 -7.59 -1.80 -14.68
N ILE A 62 -7.51 -1.48 -15.98
CA ILE A 62 -6.47 -0.59 -16.52
C ILE A 62 -6.52 0.79 -15.86
N ILE A 63 -7.72 1.38 -15.74
CA ILE A 63 -7.90 2.70 -15.12
C ILE A 63 -7.54 2.66 -13.62
N ILE A 64 -7.98 1.64 -12.90
CA ILE A 64 -7.69 1.49 -11.46
C ILE A 64 -6.18 1.29 -11.25
N VAL A 65 -5.50 0.49 -12.08
CA VAL A 65 -4.05 0.29 -11.99
C VAL A 65 -3.28 1.58 -12.26
N ASP A 66 -3.73 2.40 -13.22
CA ASP A 66 -3.17 3.74 -13.44
C ASP A 66 -3.28 4.61 -12.17
N GLU A 67 -4.47 4.64 -11.54
CA GLU A 67 -4.68 5.38 -10.29
C GLU A 67 -3.87 4.79 -9.11
N GLU A 68 -3.71 3.48 -9.03
CA GLU A 68 -2.83 2.84 -8.03
C GLU A 68 -1.39 3.31 -8.17
N ASN A 69 -0.88 3.38 -9.40
CA ASN A 69 0.50 3.79 -9.66
C ASN A 69 0.72 5.25 -9.26
N LYS A 70 -0.22 6.14 -9.60
CA LYS A 70 -0.20 7.54 -9.15
C LYS A 70 -0.20 7.65 -7.62
N ILE A 71 -1.02 6.85 -6.93
CA ILE A 71 -1.05 6.82 -5.46
C ILE A 71 0.29 6.31 -4.90
N LYS A 72 0.88 5.27 -5.49
CA LYS A 72 2.18 4.74 -5.06
C LYS A 72 3.27 5.80 -5.21
N ASP A 73 3.30 6.53 -6.30
CA ASP A 73 4.32 7.56 -6.54
C ASP A 73 4.12 8.80 -5.64
N ASP A 74 2.87 9.18 -5.39
CA ASP A 74 2.52 10.21 -4.41
C ASP A 74 2.95 9.80 -2.99
N LEU A 75 2.72 8.54 -2.61
CA LEU A 75 3.13 8.01 -1.32
C LEU A 75 4.64 7.98 -1.16
N LYS A 76 5.40 7.56 -2.18
CA LYS A 76 6.88 7.60 -2.15
C LYS A 76 7.37 9.03 -1.91
N THR A 77 6.87 9.99 -2.67
CA THR A 77 7.25 11.40 -2.57
C THR A 77 6.91 11.98 -1.19
N LYS A 78 5.66 11.83 -0.75
CA LYS A 78 5.22 12.35 0.56
C LYS A 78 5.90 11.67 1.74
N SER A 79 6.15 10.36 1.64
CA SER A 79 6.85 9.63 2.70
C SER A 79 8.31 10.05 2.84
N LEU A 80 8.99 10.31 1.72
CA LEU A 80 10.36 10.84 1.72
C LEU A 80 10.39 12.23 2.35
N ILE A 81 9.52 13.15 1.90
CA ILE A 81 9.41 14.49 2.47
C ILE A 81 9.11 14.42 3.98
N GLY A 82 8.16 13.59 4.39
CA GLY A 82 7.85 13.39 5.81
C GLY A 82 9.02 12.85 6.63
N ALA A 83 9.82 11.94 6.05
CA ALA A 83 11.04 11.44 6.70
C ALA A 83 12.12 12.53 6.82
N LEU A 84 12.33 13.32 5.76
CA LEU A 84 13.28 14.44 5.77
C LEU A 84 12.91 15.48 6.84
N ALA A 85 11.63 15.81 6.98
CA ALA A 85 11.13 16.73 8.00
C ALA A 85 11.40 16.23 9.42
N ILE A 86 11.13 14.94 9.70
CA ILE A 86 11.43 14.31 11.00
C ILE A 86 12.94 14.36 11.31
N LEU A 87 13.78 14.26 10.29
CA LEU A 87 15.23 14.33 10.42
C LEU A 87 15.77 15.77 10.49
N GLY A 88 14.90 16.79 10.45
CA GLY A 88 15.30 18.20 10.48
C GLY A 88 16.00 18.68 9.22
N LEU A 89 15.81 17.97 8.10
CA LEU A 89 16.43 18.28 6.81
C LEU A 89 15.59 19.26 5.96
N ASP A 90 14.54 19.85 6.54
CA ASP A 90 13.67 20.86 5.91
C ASP A 90 14.42 22.15 5.51
N PHE A 91 15.70 22.32 5.86
CA PHE A 91 16.48 23.54 5.57
C PHE A 91 16.96 23.66 4.11
N PHE A 92 17.01 22.57 3.34
CA PHE A 92 17.56 22.55 1.97
C PHE A 92 16.48 22.49 0.86
N ILE A 93 15.21 22.67 1.22
CA ILE A 93 14.05 22.68 0.31
C ILE A 93 13.44 24.08 0.29
#